data_AF-A0A7K5CTP8-F1
#
_entry.id   AF-A0A7K5CTP8-F1
#
_cell.length_a   1.000
_cell.length_b   1.000
_cell.length_c   1.000
_cell.angle_alpha   90.00
_cell.angle_beta   90.00
_cell.angle_gamma   90.00
#
_symmetry.space_group_name_H-M   'P 1'
#
loop_
_entity.id
_entity.type
_entity.pdbx_description
1 polymer ?
#
loop_
_entity_poly.entity_id
_entity_poly.type
_entity_poly.pdbx_seq_one_letter_code
_entity_poly.pdbx_strand_id
1 'polypeptide(L)'
;SLLYPYGPNQGDQTNPKHDDGTSERIALSIPFTFYGKTHEALFVNNNGVISFDEPVRQYTPDPFPLADGRSFVAPYWADVDNVLGGDIFYRQTTNAALLEDISRDINQYLPKTPFTATWAFVATWDHVAYYGSTSTKGNTFQAVLTTDSKMFFIILNYWDIQWTTGAASDGDAETGLGGIAAHAGFNSGDDTNFYNIPGSQTDAIINITATSNVNVPGRWVFRVDNFQVVGVDPPKVNEDNDCWL
;
A
#
# COMPACT_ATOMS: atom_id res chain seq x y z
N SER A 1 -16.10 3.67 -9.27
CA SER A 1 -15.86 2.73 -8.15
C SER A 1 -14.54 3.12 -7.50
N LEU A 2 -14.40 2.97 -6.18
CA LEU A 2 -13.13 3.28 -5.49
C LEU A 2 -12.05 2.24 -5.78
N LEU A 3 -12.41 0.95 -5.79
CA LEU A 3 -11.52 -0.15 -6.12
C LEU A 3 -11.43 -0.32 -7.64
N TYR A 4 -10.24 -0.57 -8.14
CA TYR A 4 -10.05 -1.08 -9.50
C TYR A 4 -10.50 -2.54 -9.57
N PRO A 5 -10.96 -3.03 -10.74
CA PRO A 5 -11.45 -4.40 -10.87
C PRO A 5 -10.46 -5.44 -10.36
N TYR A 6 -10.93 -6.42 -9.59
CA TYR A 6 -10.13 -7.51 -9.03
C TYR A 6 -10.92 -8.83 -9.01
N GLY A 7 -10.25 -9.89 -8.61
CA GLY A 7 -10.80 -11.23 -8.43
C GLY A 7 -10.60 -12.14 -9.64
N PRO A 8 -11.05 -13.41 -9.55
CA PRO A 8 -10.77 -14.43 -10.55
C PRO A 8 -11.26 -14.08 -11.97
N ASN A 9 -12.36 -13.34 -12.07
CA ASN A 9 -12.92 -12.87 -13.35
C ASN A 9 -12.02 -11.85 -14.07
N GLN A 10 -11.06 -11.24 -13.36
CA GLN A 10 -10.03 -10.35 -13.92
C GLN A 10 -8.71 -11.08 -14.19
N GLY A 11 -8.65 -12.39 -13.95
CA GLY A 11 -7.44 -13.20 -14.08
C GLY A 11 -6.48 -13.10 -12.91
N ASP A 12 -6.96 -12.69 -11.72
CA ASP A 12 -6.13 -12.63 -10.52
C ASP A 12 -5.72 -14.02 -10.04
N GLN A 13 -4.48 -14.12 -9.59
CA GLN A 13 -4.04 -15.20 -8.72
C GLN A 13 -4.60 -14.98 -7.31
N THR A 14 -4.61 -16.03 -6.50
CA THR A 14 -5.09 -15.99 -5.11
C THR A 14 -4.02 -16.55 -4.20
N ASN A 15 -3.76 -15.85 -3.08
CA ASN A 15 -2.88 -16.41 -2.05
C ASN A 15 -3.50 -17.65 -1.39
N PRO A 16 -2.67 -18.50 -0.76
CA PRO A 16 -3.19 -19.62 0.02
C PRO A 16 -4.03 -19.14 1.20
N LYS A 17 -4.99 -19.98 1.60
CA LYS A 17 -5.71 -19.89 2.88
C LYS A 17 -4.77 -20.33 4.00
N HIS A 18 -4.13 -19.38 4.65
CA HIS A 18 -3.11 -19.60 5.66
C HIS A 18 -2.89 -18.30 6.44
N ASP A 19 -2.86 -18.36 7.77
CA ASP A 19 -2.66 -17.24 8.70
C ASP A 19 -1.52 -16.29 8.25
N ASP A 20 -0.26 -16.70 8.41
CA ASP A 20 0.90 -15.95 7.90
C ASP A 20 1.28 -16.30 6.45
N GLY A 21 0.27 -16.45 5.59
CA GLY A 21 0.45 -16.85 4.20
C GLY A 21 1.14 -15.79 3.33
N THR A 22 1.76 -16.23 2.24
CA THR A 22 2.37 -15.36 1.24
C THR A 22 2.26 -15.99 -0.15
N SER A 23 2.30 -15.16 -1.19
CA SER A 23 2.51 -15.61 -2.56
C SER A 23 3.89 -16.25 -2.74
N GLU A 24 4.07 -16.98 -3.83
CA GLU A 24 5.41 -17.23 -4.37
C GLU A 24 6.06 -15.91 -4.83
N ARG A 25 7.36 -15.95 -5.17
CA ARG A 25 8.07 -14.78 -5.72
C ARG A 25 7.47 -14.39 -7.07
N ILE A 26 6.94 -13.17 -7.17
CA ILE A 26 6.34 -12.66 -8.40
C ILE A 26 7.39 -11.84 -9.15
N ALA A 27 7.90 -12.36 -10.26
CA ALA A 27 8.77 -11.59 -11.15
C ALA A 27 7.96 -10.50 -11.87
N LEU A 28 8.44 -9.27 -11.82
CA LEU A 28 7.80 -8.13 -12.49
C LEU A 28 8.17 -8.10 -13.96
N SER A 29 7.17 -8.03 -14.84
CA SER A 29 7.38 -7.84 -16.28
C SER A 29 7.98 -6.46 -16.61
N ILE A 30 7.73 -5.47 -15.75
CA ILE A 30 8.34 -4.15 -15.79
C ILE A 30 8.86 -3.86 -14.37
N PRO A 31 10.18 -3.66 -14.17
CA PRO A 31 10.74 -3.37 -12.86
C PRO A 31 10.10 -2.13 -12.22
N PHE A 32 9.87 -2.18 -10.91
CA PHE A 32 9.28 -1.08 -10.15
C PHE A 32 10.36 -0.32 -9.39
N THR A 33 10.49 0.99 -9.62
CA THR A 33 11.42 1.84 -8.87
C THR A 33 10.72 2.46 -7.68
N PHE A 34 11.29 2.23 -6.50
CA PHE A 34 10.80 2.74 -5.22
C PHE A 34 11.92 3.48 -4.51
N TYR A 35 11.82 4.82 -4.47
CA TYR A 35 12.82 5.75 -3.94
C TYR A 35 14.27 5.44 -4.37
N GLY A 36 14.48 5.36 -5.68
CA GLY A 36 15.81 5.15 -6.27
C GLY A 36 16.30 3.70 -6.26
N LYS A 37 15.60 2.77 -5.59
CA LYS A 37 15.86 1.34 -5.69
C LYS A 37 14.92 0.68 -6.70
N THR A 38 15.50 0.01 -7.69
CA THR A 38 14.73 -0.78 -8.66
C THR A 38 14.53 -2.20 -8.15
N HIS A 39 13.28 -2.64 -8.12
CA HIS A 39 12.88 -3.98 -7.73
C HIS A 39 12.39 -4.77 -8.95
N GLU A 40 12.85 -6.01 -9.07
CA GLU A 40 12.49 -6.92 -10.16
C GLU A 40 11.44 -7.96 -9.74
N ALA A 41 11.13 -8.02 -8.44
CA ALA A 41 10.13 -8.92 -7.91
C ALA A 41 9.51 -8.37 -6.62
N LEU A 42 8.35 -8.92 -6.30
CA LEU A 42 7.64 -8.67 -5.07
C LEU A 42 6.97 -9.95 -4.55
N PHE A 43 6.42 -9.84 -3.34
CA PHE A 43 5.57 -10.83 -2.70
C PHE A 43 4.30 -10.13 -2.20
N VAL A 44 3.17 -10.84 -2.26
CA VAL A 44 1.92 -10.40 -1.64
C VAL A 44 1.71 -11.25 -0.40
N ASN A 45 1.73 -10.61 0.76
CA ASN A 45 1.57 -11.27 2.05
C ASN A 45 0.12 -11.14 2.56
N ASN A 46 -0.37 -12.15 3.29
CA ASN A 46 -1.74 -12.19 3.79
C ASN A 46 -2.00 -11.08 4.83
N ASN A 47 -1.00 -10.74 5.65
CA ASN A 47 -1.02 -9.67 6.65
C ASN A 47 -1.01 -8.25 6.07
N GLY A 48 -1.45 -8.06 4.81
CA GLY A 48 -1.71 -6.72 4.27
C GLY A 48 -0.47 -5.95 3.80
N VAL A 49 0.55 -6.67 3.32
CA VAL A 49 1.82 -6.10 2.85
C VAL A 49 2.18 -6.59 1.45
N ILE A 50 2.72 -5.69 0.62
CA ILE A 50 3.49 -6.02 -0.59
C ILE A 50 4.95 -5.75 -0.30
N SER A 51 5.76 -6.78 -0.15
CA SER A 51 7.20 -6.64 0.09
C SER A 51 8.01 -6.82 -1.19
N PHE A 52 9.12 -6.09 -1.28
CA PHE A 52 10.05 -6.25 -2.38
C PHE A 52 11.23 -7.13 -1.97
N ASP A 53 11.75 -7.89 -2.94
CA ASP A 53 12.92 -8.77 -2.85
C ASP A 53 12.78 -9.99 -1.91
N GLU A 54 12.15 -9.87 -0.75
CA GLU A 54 12.00 -10.94 0.26
C GLU A 54 10.56 -11.00 0.84
N PRO A 55 10.07 -12.19 1.25
CA PRO A 55 8.76 -12.33 1.87
C PRO A 55 8.74 -11.84 3.33
N VAL A 56 7.59 -11.34 3.76
CA VAL A 56 7.33 -10.95 5.16
C VAL A 56 6.40 -11.98 5.81
N ARG A 57 6.67 -12.33 7.06
CA ARG A 57 5.83 -13.22 7.90
C ARG A 57 5.42 -12.57 9.23
N GLN A 58 5.80 -11.32 9.44
CA GLN A 58 5.48 -10.62 10.67
C GLN A 58 4.03 -10.13 10.60
N TYR A 59 3.27 -10.40 11.66
CA TYR A 59 1.86 -10.05 11.77
C TYR A 59 1.63 -8.79 12.60
N THR A 60 2.37 -8.60 13.70
CA THR A 60 2.30 -7.39 14.52
C THR A 60 3.10 -6.26 13.86
N PRO A 61 2.48 -5.13 13.52
CA PRO A 61 3.15 -4.05 12.81
C PRO A 61 4.17 -3.30 13.65
N ASP A 62 5.37 -3.09 13.10
CA ASP A 62 6.38 -2.17 13.64
C ASP A 62 6.21 -0.75 13.08
N PRO A 63 6.60 0.29 13.85
CA PRO A 63 6.58 1.67 13.37
C PRO A 63 7.60 1.87 12.25
N PHE A 64 7.30 2.81 11.35
CA PHE A 64 8.23 3.22 10.30
C PHE A 64 9.13 4.36 10.80
N PRO A 65 10.40 4.42 10.35
CA PRO A 65 11.05 3.49 9.44
C PRO A 65 11.36 2.14 10.12
N LEU A 66 11.36 1.06 9.34
CA LEU A 66 11.70 -0.26 9.88
C LEU A 66 13.20 -0.42 10.09
N ALA A 67 13.57 -0.82 11.31
CA ALA A 67 14.96 -0.99 11.71
C ALA A 67 15.73 -2.09 10.94
N ASP A 68 15.02 -3.00 10.27
CA ASP A 68 15.62 -4.07 9.46
C ASP A 68 15.77 -3.72 7.97
N GLY A 69 15.42 -2.50 7.58
CA GLY A 69 15.61 -2.01 6.21
C GLY A 69 14.72 -2.70 5.16
N ARG A 70 13.68 -3.44 5.55
CA ARG A 70 12.76 -4.05 4.58
C ARG A 70 12.00 -2.99 3.79
N SER A 71 12.03 -3.11 2.47
CA SER A 71 11.26 -2.26 1.58
C SER A 71 9.91 -2.88 1.29
N PHE A 72 8.82 -2.20 1.67
CA PHE A 72 7.48 -2.66 1.37
C PHE A 72 6.41 -1.57 1.39
N VAL A 73 5.29 -1.89 0.75
CA VAL A 73 4.04 -1.14 0.79
C VAL A 73 3.08 -1.85 1.73
N ALA A 74 2.57 -1.14 2.73
CA ALA A 74 1.59 -1.65 3.68
C ALA A 74 0.26 -0.94 3.44
N PRO A 75 -0.59 -1.40 2.49
CA PRO A 75 -1.95 -0.88 2.41
C PRO A 75 -2.65 -0.96 3.77
N TYR A 76 -2.54 -2.09 4.47
CA TYR A 76 -3.09 -2.26 5.82
C TYR A 76 -2.39 -3.43 6.53
N TRP A 77 -1.20 -3.20 7.08
CA TRP A 77 -0.43 -4.23 7.76
C TRP A 77 -1.05 -4.57 9.11
N ALA A 78 -1.55 -5.79 9.27
CA ALA A 78 -2.09 -6.33 10.51
C ALA A 78 -2.15 -7.85 10.46
N ASP A 79 -2.44 -8.48 11.59
CA ASP A 79 -2.56 -9.93 11.76
C ASP A 79 -3.86 -10.47 11.11
N VAL A 80 -3.79 -10.72 9.80
CA VAL A 80 -4.90 -11.15 8.95
C VAL A 80 -4.94 -12.67 8.91
N ASP A 81 -6.10 -13.25 9.20
CA ASP A 81 -6.30 -14.70 9.02
C ASP A 81 -7.38 -14.95 7.96
N ASN A 82 -6.91 -15.19 6.73
CA ASN A 82 -7.80 -15.46 5.60
C ASN A 82 -8.41 -16.87 5.62
N VAL A 83 -7.99 -17.75 6.54
CA VAL A 83 -8.66 -19.03 6.81
C VAL A 83 -10.01 -18.80 7.47
N LEU A 84 -10.10 -17.78 8.33
CA LEU A 84 -11.34 -17.40 9.02
C LEU A 84 -12.29 -16.59 8.13
N GLY A 85 -11.78 -15.86 7.13
CA GLY A 85 -12.63 -15.15 6.18
C GLY A 85 -11.85 -14.33 5.15
N GLY A 86 -12.45 -14.18 3.96
CA GLY A 86 -11.94 -13.33 2.88
C GLY A 86 -10.78 -13.91 2.09
N ASP A 87 -10.45 -13.28 0.97
CA ASP A 87 -9.47 -13.75 0.00
C ASP A 87 -8.48 -12.65 -0.38
N ILE A 88 -7.27 -13.02 -0.77
CA ILE A 88 -6.26 -12.06 -1.26
C ILE A 88 -6.00 -12.36 -2.73
N PHE A 89 -6.30 -11.38 -3.58
CA PHE A 89 -6.20 -11.46 -5.03
C PHE A 89 -5.09 -10.56 -5.55
N TYR A 90 -4.35 -11.01 -6.55
CA TYR A 90 -3.33 -10.15 -7.17
C TYR A 90 -3.06 -10.47 -8.64
N ARG A 91 -2.67 -9.44 -9.40
CA ARG A 91 -2.14 -9.58 -10.77
C ARG A 91 -1.23 -8.41 -11.13
N GLN A 92 -0.30 -8.67 -12.05
CA GLN A 92 0.25 -7.61 -12.92
C GLN A 92 -0.54 -7.54 -14.21
N THR A 93 -0.61 -6.36 -14.82
CA THR A 93 -1.45 -6.15 -16.01
C THR A 93 -0.93 -5.04 -16.91
N THR A 94 -1.15 -5.24 -18.21
CA THR A 94 -1.01 -4.25 -19.27
C THR A 94 -2.36 -4.01 -19.98
N ASN A 95 -3.48 -4.35 -19.34
CA ASN A 95 -4.81 -4.18 -19.90
C ASN A 95 -5.11 -2.70 -20.15
N ALA A 96 -5.38 -2.35 -21.41
CA ALA A 96 -5.53 -0.95 -21.83
C ALA A 96 -6.64 -0.19 -21.08
N ALA A 97 -7.79 -0.82 -20.83
CA ALA A 97 -8.91 -0.16 -20.16
C ALA A 97 -8.58 0.20 -18.71
N LEU A 98 -7.96 -0.73 -17.97
CA LEU A 98 -7.53 -0.47 -16.60
C LEU A 98 -6.39 0.57 -16.54
N LEU A 99 -5.42 0.50 -17.47
CA LEU A 99 -4.35 1.50 -17.53
C LEU A 99 -4.87 2.90 -17.90
N GLU A 100 -5.89 2.98 -18.77
CA GLU A 100 -6.57 4.24 -19.08
C GLU A 100 -7.29 4.82 -17.85
N ASP A 101 -7.99 3.98 -17.08
CA ASP A 101 -8.63 4.39 -15.83
C ASP A 101 -7.62 4.91 -14.80
N ILE A 102 -6.52 4.17 -14.58
CA ILE A 102 -5.43 4.60 -13.68
C ILE A 102 -4.80 5.92 -14.16
N SER A 103 -4.57 6.05 -15.46
CA SER A 103 -4.01 7.27 -16.04
C SER A 103 -4.93 8.46 -15.85
N ARG A 104 -6.23 8.29 -16.09
CA ARG A 104 -7.24 9.34 -15.90
C ARG A 104 -7.27 9.81 -14.45
N ASP A 105 -7.26 8.88 -13.50
CA ASP A 105 -7.30 9.19 -12.07
C ASP A 105 -6.02 9.95 -11.64
N ILE A 106 -4.82 9.46 -12.00
CA ILE A 106 -3.57 10.16 -11.67
C ILE A 106 -3.50 11.56 -12.30
N ASN A 107 -3.87 11.71 -13.57
CA ASN A 107 -3.86 13.02 -14.24
C ASN A 107 -4.89 13.99 -13.64
N GLN A 108 -6.00 13.49 -13.10
CA GLN A 108 -6.97 14.31 -12.38
C GLN A 108 -6.36 14.87 -11.08
N TYR A 109 -5.58 14.07 -10.36
CA TYR A 109 -4.95 14.47 -9.09
C TYR A 109 -3.68 15.31 -9.30
N LEU A 110 -2.95 15.08 -10.40
CA LEU A 110 -1.66 15.70 -10.72
C LEU A 110 -1.65 16.34 -12.12
N PRO A 111 -2.47 17.38 -12.37
CA PRO A 111 -2.65 17.95 -13.72
C PRO A 111 -1.40 18.60 -14.32
N LYS A 112 -0.38 18.88 -13.49
CA LYS A 112 0.91 19.45 -13.92
C LYS A 112 1.96 18.40 -14.27
N THR A 113 1.63 17.12 -14.12
CA THR A 113 2.57 16.01 -14.30
C THR A 113 1.88 14.94 -15.14
N PRO A 114 1.89 15.11 -16.48
CA PRO A 114 1.22 14.18 -17.38
C PRO A 114 1.74 12.76 -17.19
N PHE A 115 0.82 11.81 -16.98
CA PHE A 115 1.13 10.42 -16.72
C PHE A 115 0.30 9.50 -17.61
N THR A 116 0.93 8.48 -18.20
CA THR A 116 0.23 7.45 -18.97
C THR A 116 0.73 6.09 -18.52
N ALA A 117 -0.06 5.39 -17.72
CA ALA A 117 0.29 4.08 -17.20
C ALA A 117 0.61 3.12 -18.35
N THR A 118 1.79 2.49 -18.29
CA THR A 118 2.18 1.40 -19.20
C THR A 118 2.09 0.04 -18.52
N TRP A 119 1.99 0.03 -17.19
CA TRP A 119 1.94 -1.17 -16.37
C TRP A 119 1.27 -0.89 -15.03
N ALA A 120 0.61 -1.90 -14.49
CA ALA A 120 0.15 -1.89 -13.10
C ALA A 120 0.24 -3.27 -12.45
N PHE A 121 0.43 -3.28 -11.13
CA PHE A 121 0.20 -4.43 -10.26
C PHE A 121 -0.94 -4.08 -9.31
N VAL A 122 -1.96 -4.94 -9.21
CA VAL A 122 -3.12 -4.77 -8.35
C VAL A 122 -3.10 -5.91 -7.34
N ALA A 123 -3.17 -5.60 -6.04
CA ALA A 123 -3.40 -6.57 -4.98
C ALA A 123 -4.57 -6.10 -4.10
N THR A 124 -5.51 -6.99 -3.83
CA THR A 124 -6.72 -6.71 -3.05
C THR A 124 -6.88 -7.76 -1.96
N TRP A 125 -7.02 -7.30 -0.73
CA TRP A 125 -7.48 -8.11 0.40
C TRP A 125 -8.98 -7.87 0.49
N ASP A 126 -9.77 -8.89 0.18
CA ASP A 126 -11.21 -8.80 0.06
C ASP A 126 -11.89 -9.51 1.21
N HIS A 127 -12.57 -8.73 2.06
CA HIS A 127 -13.32 -9.21 3.23
C HIS A 127 -12.49 -10.07 4.19
N VAL A 128 -11.20 -9.74 4.36
CA VAL A 128 -10.28 -10.55 5.17
C VAL A 128 -10.56 -10.40 6.67
N ALA A 129 -10.63 -11.52 7.37
CA ALA A 129 -10.77 -11.57 8.82
C ALA A 129 -9.42 -11.34 9.52
N TYR A 130 -9.46 -11.13 10.83
CA TYR A 130 -8.28 -11.02 11.69
C TYR A 130 -8.04 -12.31 12.47
N TYR A 131 -6.78 -12.54 12.84
CA TYR A 131 -6.40 -13.68 13.65
C TYR A 131 -7.16 -13.73 14.97
N GLY A 132 -7.68 -14.91 15.30
CA GLY A 132 -8.46 -15.14 16.51
C GLY A 132 -9.88 -14.56 16.50
N SER A 133 -10.37 -14.06 15.35
CA SER A 133 -11.74 -13.54 15.24
C SER A 133 -12.80 -14.60 15.60
N THR A 134 -13.72 -14.23 16.48
CA THR A 134 -14.98 -14.95 16.75
C THR A 134 -16.17 -14.30 16.03
N SER A 135 -15.93 -13.23 15.29
CA SER A 135 -16.92 -12.43 14.57
C SER A 135 -16.95 -12.71 13.06
N THR A 136 -17.90 -12.10 12.34
CA THR A 136 -17.95 -12.11 10.86
C THR A 136 -17.41 -10.81 10.24
N LYS A 137 -16.59 -10.06 10.96
CA LYS A 137 -16.01 -8.80 10.47
C LYS A 137 -14.94 -9.08 9.41
N GLY A 138 -14.90 -8.25 8.39
CA GLY A 138 -13.91 -8.36 7.32
C GLY A 138 -13.48 -6.99 6.81
N ASN A 139 -12.19 -6.86 6.47
CA ASN A 139 -11.63 -5.66 5.86
C ASN A 139 -11.49 -5.87 4.35
N THR A 140 -11.84 -4.85 3.56
CA THR A 140 -11.58 -4.80 2.11
C THR A 140 -10.73 -3.58 1.76
N PHE A 141 -9.52 -3.82 1.26
CA PHE A 141 -8.56 -2.79 0.85
C PHE A 141 -7.68 -3.26 -0.32
N GLN A 142 -7.11 -2.31 -1.05
CA GLN A 142 -6.36 -2.58 -2.28
C GLN A 142 -5.12 -1.70 -2.39
N ALA A 143 -4.02 -2.28 -2.86
CA ALA A 143 -2.83 -1.57 -3.31
C ALA A 143 -2.67 -1.72 -4.82
N VAL A 144 -2.30 -0.61 -5.49
CA VAL A 144 -1.90 -0.60 -6.90
C VAL A 144 -0.53 0.04 -7.04
N LEU A 145 0.40 -0.68 -7.64
CA LEU A 145 1.69 -0.16 -8.09
C LEU A 145 1.57 0.14 -9.58
N THR A 146 2.00 1.31 -10.05
CA THR A 146 1.91 1.64 -11.48
C THR A 146 3.05 2.53 -11.94
N THR A 147 3.37 2.47 -13.22
CA THR A 147 4.42 3.29 -13.83
C THR A 147 4.10 3.60 -15.29
N ASP A 148 4.70 4.69 -15.79
CA ASP A 148 4.81 5.01 -17.22
C ASP A 148 6.22 4.74 -17.77
N SER A 149 7.06 4.00 -17.02
CA SER A 149 8.52 3.78 -17.16
C SER A 149 9.43 4.89 -16.62
N LYS A 150 8.91 6.05 -16.25
CA LYS A 150 9.69 7.18 -15.70
C LYS A 150 9.23 7.58 -14.31
N MET A 151 7.92 7.69 -14.13
CA MET A 151 7.26 8.00 -12.88
C MET A 151 6.64 6.72 -12.32
N PHE A 152 6.67 6.61 -11.00
CA PHE A 152 6.21 5.42 -10.29
C PHE A 152 5.25 5.84 -9.19
N PHE A 153 4.13 5.15 -9.08
CA PHE A 153 3.07 5.50 -8.16
C PHE A 153 2.61 4.30 -7.34
N ILE A 154 2.22 4.60 -6.11
CA ILE A 154 1.45 3.73 -5.24
C ILE A 154 0.05 4.35 -5.08
N ILE A 155 -0.99 3.56 -5.29
CA ILE A 155 -2.38 3.93 -4.98
C ILE A 155 -2.89 2.94 -3.92
N LEU A 156 -3.37 3.45 -2.79
CA LEU A 156 -4.00 2.66 -1.74
C LEU A 156 -5.48 3.03 -1.68
N ASN A 157 -6.35 2.02 -1.72
CA ASN A 157 -7.80 2.18 -1.69
C ASN A 157 -8.40 1.41 -0.51
N TYR A 158 -9.32 2.03 0.23
CA TYR A 158 -9.96 1.49 1.43
C TYR A 158 -11.48 1.50 1.25
N TRP A 159 -12.09 0.32 1.11
CA TRP A 159 -13.53 0.21 0.85
C TRP A 159 -14.34 0.01 2.12
N ASP A 160 -14.00 -1.00 2.91
CA ASP A 160 -14.68 -1.34 4.15
C ASP A 160 -13.64 -1.78 5.18
N ILE A 161 -13.63 -1.13 6.35
CA ILE A 161 -12.66 -1.39 7.42
C ILE A 161 -13.47 -1.50 8.71
N GLN A 162 -13.50 -2.69 9.28
CA GLN A 162 -14.37 -3.09 10.39
C GLN A 162 -13.60 -3.51 11.65
N TRP A 163 -12.30 -3.73 11.53
CA TRP A 163 -11.38 -4.15 12.58
C TRP A 163 -9.99 -3.52 12.37
N THR A 164 -9.21 -3.39 13.44
CA THR A 164 -7.85 -2.81 13.44
C THR A 164 -6.76 -3.78 13.84
N THR A 165 -7.07 -4.82 14.62
CA THR A 165 -6.07 -5.61 15.33
C THR A 165 -6.49 -7.07 15.49
N GLY A 166 -5.55 -8.00 15.27
CA GLY A 166 -5.74 -9.42 15.57
C GLY A 166 -5.41 -9.78 17.03
N ALA A 167 -5.89 -10.93 17.49
CA ALA A 167 -5.79 -11.33 18.89
C ALA A 167 -4.33 -11.52 19.37
N ALA A 168 -3.39 -11.91 18.49
CA ALA A 168 -1.98 -12.03 18.86
C ALA A 168 -1.27 -10.68 19.01
N SER A 169 -1.91 -9.59 18.57
CA SER A 169 -1.46 -8.21 18.75
C SER A 169 -2.27 -7.47 19.83
N ASP A 170 -2.79 -8.21 20.82
CA ASP A 170 -3.63 -7.72 21.93
C ASP A 170 -5.01 -7.14 21.51
N GLY A 171 -5.50 -7.52 20.32
CA GLY A 171 -6.86 -7.19 19.87
C GLY A 171 -7.94 -8.04 20.55
N ASP A 172 -9.13 -7.48 20.71
CA ASP A 172 -10.31 -8.20 21.20
C ASP A 172 -10.88 -9.14 20.12
N ALA A 173 -11.14 -10.39 20.49
CA ALA A 173 -11.54 -11.45 19.54
C ALA A 173 -12.91 -11.24 18.89
N GLU A 174 -13.80 -10.44 19.48
CA GLU A 174 -15.15 -10.21 18.94
C GLU A 174 -15.22 -8.91 18.12
N THR A 175 -14.49 -7.89 18.55
CA THR A 175 -14.53 -6.56 17.93
C THR A 175 -13.40 -6.33 16.93
N GLY A 176 -12.25 -7.00 17.10
CA GLY A 176 -11.03 -6.77 16.34
C GLY A 176 -10.40 -5.41 16.62
N LEU A 177 -10.62 -4.87 17.82
CA LEU A 177 -10.17 -3.53 18.25
C LEU A 177 -9.27 -3.63 19.49
N GLY A 178 -8.49 -2.58 19.75
CA GLY A 178 -7.52 -2.52 20.85
C GLY A 178 -6.14 -3.03 20.45
N GLY A 179 -5.21 -3.10 21.40
CA GLY A 179 -3.86 -3.62 21.16
C GLY A 179 -3.01 -2.75 20.22
N ILE A 180 -2.14 -3.40 19.44
CA ILE A 180 -1.29 -2.75 18.43
C ILE A 180 -2.05 -2.72 17.10
N ALA A 181 -2.68 -1.58 16.82
CA ALA A 181 -3.46 -1.37 15.60
C ALA A 181 -2.63 -1.45 14.32
N ALA A 182 -3.33 -1.76 13.24
CA ALA A 182 -2.78 -1.86 11.90
C ALA A 182 -1.92 -0.65 11.47
N HIS A 183 -0.95 -0.91 10.60
CA HIS A 183 -0.10 0.10 9.98
C HIS A 183 -0.44 0.29 8.50
N ALA A 184 -0.88 1.49 8.11
CA ALA A 184 -1.08 1.87 6.71
C ALA A 184 -0.04 2.89 6.22
N GLY A 185 0.61 2.62 5.09
CA GLY A 185 1.68 3.45 4.54
C GLY A 185 2.69 2.69 3.67
N PHE A 186 3.95 3.11 3.72
CA PHE A 186 5.06 2.40 3.09
C PHE A 186 6.41 2.74 3.74
N ASN A 187 7.39 1.85 3.55
CA ASN A 187 8.78 2.02 3.97
C ASN A 187 9.70 1.61 2.82
N SER A 188 10.60 2.49 2.36
CA SER A 188 11.52 2.20 1.24
C SER A 188 12.71 1.32 1.62
N GLY A 189 12.99 1.17 2.92
CA GLY A 189 14.16 0.46 3.43
C GLY A 189 15.45 1.28 3.44
N ASP A 190 15.39 2.60 3.25
CA ASP A 190 16.56 3.50 3.30
C ASP A 190 16.60 4.42 4.54
N ASP A 191 15.78 4.14 5.54
CA ASP A 191 15.58 4.92 6.79
C ASP A 191 15.03 6.35 6.62
N THR A 192 14.91 6.85 5.39
CA THR A 192 14.53 8.24 5.10
C THR A 192 13.19 8.36 4.39
N ASN A 193 12.86 7.43 3.50
CA ASN A 193 11.68 7.49 2.64
C ASN A 193 10.61 6.51 3.15
N PHE A 194 9.80 6.99 4.08
CA PHE A 194 8.63 6.28 4.58
C PHE A 194 7.46 7.25 4.75
N TYR A 195 6.26 6.71 4.79
CA TYR A 195 5.05 7.49 5.06
C TYR A 195 4.09 6.70 5.94
N ASN A 196 3.62 7.35 7.01
CA ASN A 196 2.55 6.85 7.86
C ASN A 196 1.26 7.58 7.47
N ILE A 197 0.22 6.85 7.05
CA ILE A 197 -1.10 7.46 6.85
C ILE A 197 -1.63 7.96 8.20
N PRO A 198 -2.26 9.15 8.29
CA PRO A 198 -2.82 9.67 9.53
C PRO A 198 -3.74 8.65 10.21
N GLY A 199 -3.50 8.41 11.50
CA GLY A 199 -4.22 7.41 12.31
C GLY A 199 -3.59 6.02 12.32
N SER A 200 -2.61 5.74 11.44
CA SER A 200 -1.84 4.49 11.44
C SER A 200 -1.23 4.17 12.81
N GLN A 201 -1.22 2.90 13.20
CA GLN A 201 -0.81 2.40 14.53
C GLN A 201 -1.58 2.95 15.72
N THR A 202 -2.79 3.47 15.49
CA THR A 202 -3.70 3.90 16.55
C THR A 202 -5.12 3.44 16.21
N ASP A 203 -6.01 3.44 17.20
CA ASP A 203 -7.43 3.13 16.99
C ASP A 203 -8.09 4.01 15.91
N ALA A 204 -7.52 5.19 15.62
CA ALA A 204 -8.04 6.10 14.61
C ALA A 204 -7.95 5.54 13.18
N ILE A 205 -7.11 4.53 12.91
CA ILE A 205 -7.00 3.90 11.58
C ILE A 205 -8.32 3.28 11.11
N ILE A 206 -9.24 2.96 12.02
CA ILE A 206 -10.59 2.49 11.67
C ILE A 206 -11.32 3.48 10.72
N ASN A 207 -10.97 4.77 10.77
CA ASN A 207 -11.60 5.81 9.95
C ASN A 207 -10.90 6.05 8.60
N ILE A 208 -9.95 5.20 8.20
CA ILE A 208 -9.11 5.42 7.00
C ILE A 208 -9.92 5.54 5.70
N THR A 209 -11.11 4.92 5.63
CA THR A 209 -12.07 5.01 4.51
C THR A 209 -12.60 6.43 4.28
N ALA A 210 -12.53 7.31 5.28
CA ALA A 210 -12.96 8.72 5.18
C ALA A 210 -11.81 9.69 4.87
N THR A 211 -10.56 9.23 4.92
CA THR A 211 -9.36 10.06 4.76
C THR A 211 -8.78 9.96 3.34
N SER A 212 -8.00 10.96 2.91
CA SER A 212 -7.40 11.00 1.57
C SER A 212 -6.34 12.10 1.47
N ASN A 213 -5.37 11.94 0.57
CA ASN A 213 -4.48 13.02 0.11
C ASN A 213 -4.82 13.57 -1.30
N VAL A 214 -5.85 13.02 -1.95
CA VAL A 214 -6.30 13.40 -3.31
C VAL A 214 -7.77 13.86 -3.36
N ASN A 215 -8.36 14.15 -2.19
CA ASN A 215 -9.77 14.54 -2.03
C ASN A 215 -10.77 13.49 -2.56
N VAL A 216 -10.39 12.22 -2.55
CA VAL A 216 -11.27 11.09 -2.83
C VAL A 216 -11.27 10.19 -1.60
N PRO A 217 -12.33 10.19 -0.76
CA PRO A 217 -12.38 9.42 0.47
C PRO A 217 -11.96 7.96 0.28
N GLY A 218 -11.06 7.49 1.13
CA GLY A 218 -10.52 6.13 1.09
C GLY A 218 -9.47 5.91 0.02
N ARG A 219 -9.02 6.95 -0.71
CA ARG A 219 -7.94 6.85 -1.68
C ARG A 219 -6.73 7.68 -1.28
N TRP A 220 -5.56 7.05 -1.35
CA TRP A 220 -4.26 7.66 -1.14
C TRP A 220 -3.36 7.40 -2.35
N VAL A 221 -2.71 8.43 -2.87
CA VAL A 221 -1.85 8.34 -4.06
C VAL A 221 -0.49 8.96 -3.79
N PHE A 222 0.58 8.23 -4.06
CA PHE A 222 1.95 8.66 -3.80
C PHE A 222 2.79 8.49 -5.05
N ARG A 223 3.52 9.54 -5.43
CA ARG A 223 4.62 9.44 -6.39
C ARG A 223 5.87 8.99 -5.65
N VAL A 224 6.52 7.93 -6.12
CA VAL A 224 7.58 7.23 -5.36
C VAL A 224 8.85 6.97 -6.17
N ASP A 225 9.02 7.60 -7.33
CA ASP A 225 10.24 7.50 -8.14
C ASP A 225 11.39 8.40 -7.67
N ASN A 226 11.08 9.47 -6.94
CA ASN A 226 12.08 10.40 -6.45
C ASN A 226 11.62 11.04 -5.13
N PHE A 227 12.53 11.21 -4.16
CA PHE A 227 12.22 12.00 -2.99
C PHE A 227 12.15 13.47 -3.39
N GLN A 228 10.94 13.96 -3.57
CA GLN A 228 10.63 15.38 -3.53
C GLN A 228 9.90 15.60 -2.21
N VAL A 229 10.43 16.45 -1.34
CA VAL A 229 9.64 16.96 -0.21
C VAL A 229 8.44 17.69 -0.81
N VAL A 230 7.29 17.05 -0.87
CA VAL A 230 6.08 17.68 -1.40
C VAL A 230 5.63 18.71 -0.37
N GLY A 231 5.82 20.00 -0.67
CA GLY A 231 5.34 21.11 0.17
C GLY A 231 6.41 21.96 0.85
N VAL A 232 7.71 21.73 0.59
CA VAL A 232 8.76 22.67 1.00
C VAL A 232 9.52 23.08 -0.26
N ASP A 233 9.41 24.35 -0.65
CA ASP A 233 10.30 24.91 -1.67
C ASP A 233 11.75 24.68 -1.20
N PRO A 234 12.66 24.16 -2.06
CA PRO A 234 14.08 24.18 -1.74
C PRO A 234 14.46 25.62 -1.38
N PRO A 235 15.29 25.85 -0.34
CA PRO A 235 15.73 27.19 -0.03
C PRO A 235 16.33 27.80 -1.30
N LYS A 236 15.72 28.90 -1.75
CA LYS A 236 16.25 29.69 -2.86
C LYS A 236 17.66 30.11 -2.44
N VAL A 237 18.67 29.52 -3.05
CA VAL A 237 20.02 30.05 -2.98
C VAL A 237 19.93 31.37 -3.74
N ASN A 238 19.93 32.47 -3.01
CA ASN A 238 20.14 33.78 -3.61
C ASN A 238 21.59 33.78 -4.11
N GLU A 239 21.77 33.49 -5.40
CA GLU A 239 22.95 33.91 -6.15
C GLU A 239 22.87 35.42 -6.36
N ASP A 240 22.97 36.16 -5.26
CA ASP A 240 23.17 37.60 -5.23
C ASP A 240 23.82 37.93 -3.89
N ASN A 241 25.14 37.87 -3.87
CA ASN A 241 25.98 38.93 -3.33
C ASN A 241 27.43 38.68 -3.71
N ASP A 242 27.77 39.16 -4.91
CA ASP A 242 28.95 40.00 -5.05
C ASP A 242 28.98 41.01 -3.88
N CYS A 243 30.04 40.99 -3.07
CA CYS A 243 30.86 42.17 -2.81
C CYS A 243 31.89 41.90 -1.70
N TRP A 244 33.15 42.02 -2.13
CA TRP A 244 34.30 42.50 -1.38
C TRP A 244 33.97 43.55 -0.29
N LEU A 245 34.37 43.28 0.95
CA LEU A 245 35.27 44.08 1.81
C LEU A 245 35.41 43.45 3.20
#